data_AF-A0ABD8B653-F1
#
_entry.id   AF-A0ABD8B653-F1
#
_cell.length_a   1.000
_cell.length_b   1.000
_cell.length_c   1.000
_cell.angle_alpha   90.00
_cell.angle_beta   90.00
_cell.angle_gamma   90.00
#
_symmetry.space_group_name_H-M   'P 1'
#
loop_
_entity.id
_entity.type
_entity.pdbx_description
1 polymer ?
#
loop_
_entity_poly.entity_id
_entity_poly.type
_entity_poly.pdbx_seq_one_letter_code
_entity_poly.pdbx_strand_id
1 'polypeptide(L)' 'MAGLHVGGMDTDMSRDLDGPKTAPADVARLAADGLAEGAYEIVVDDVSRQVLSGLSGGVAALYPQLP' A
#
# COMPACT_ATOMS: atom_id res chain seq x y z
N MET A 1 0.45 17.67 2.37
CA MET A 1 -0.42 16.52 2.70
C MET A 1 0.21 15.29 2.07
N ALA A 2 0.31 14.19 2.81
CA ALA A 2 0.89 12.94 2.32
C ALA A 2 -0.22 11.90 2.04
N GLY A 3 -0.08 11.12 0.97
CA GLY A 3 -0.91 9.94 0.71
C GLY A 3 -0.39 8.73 1.47
N LEU A 4 -1.28 7.91 2.05
CA LEU A 4 -0.94 6.65 2.71
C LEU A 4 -1.56 5.49 1.93
N HIS A 5 -0.72 4.56 1.49
CA HIS A 5 -1.11 3.40 0.69
C HIS A 5 -0.89 2.12 1.49
N VAL A 6 -1.98 1.40 1.72
CA VAL A 6 -2.00 0.11 2.43
C VAL A 6 -2.94 -0.83 1.69
N GLY A 7 -2.42 -1.98 1.25
CA GLY A 7 -3.16 -3.01 0.53
C GLY A 7 -4.05 -3.81 1.46
N GLY A 8 -3.55 -4.16 2.66
CA GLY A 8 -4.33 -4.83 3.70
C GLY A 8 -3.80 -4.48 5.08
N MET A 9 -4.67 -4.00 5.96
CA MET A 9 -4.37 -3.76 7.38
C MET A 9 -5.24 -4.66 8.25
N ASP A 10 -4.65 -5.33 9.23
CA ASP A 10 -5.37 -6.27 10.11
C ASP A 10 -6.30 -5.53 11.09
N THR A 11 -7.53 -5.29 10.65
CA THR A 11 -8.56 -4.53 11.37
C THR A 11 -9.91 -5.18 11.11
N ASP A 12 -10.93 -4.79 11.89
CA ASP A 12 -12.29 -5.25 11.66
C ASP A 12 -12.82 -4.92 10.25
N MET A 13 -12.35 -3.83 9.63
CA MET A 13 -12.71 -3.46 8.26
C MET A 13 -12.28 -4.50 7.23
N SER A 14 -11.15 -5.16 7.44
CA SER A 14 -10.59 -6.13 6.50
C SER A 14 -10.77 -7.58 6.97
N ARG A 15 -11.62 -7.84 7.98
CA ARG A 15 -11.67 -9.13 8.67
C ARG A 15 -11.95 -10.32 7.73
N ASP A 16 -12.76 -10.10 6.69
CA ASP A 16 -13.14 -11.11 5.70
C ASP A 16 -12.27 -11.05 4.42
N LEU A 17 -11.29 -10.14 4.36
CA LEU A 17 -10.32 -10.11 3.28
C LEU A 17 -9.25 -11.17 3.53
N ASP A 18 -9.05 -12.07 2.58
CA ASP A 18 -7.96 -13.04 2.63
C ASP A 18 -6.64 -12.43 2.13
N GLY A 19 -5.52 -12.99 2.60
CA GLY A 19 -4.17 -12.62 2.15
C GLY A 19 -3.34 -11.87 3.19
N PRO A 20 -2.15 -11.38 2.80
CA PRO A 20 -1.25 -10.68 3.70
C PRO A 20 -1.88 -9.39 4.26
N LYS A 21 -1.74 -9.17 5.57
CA LYS A 21 -2.19 -7.95 6.25
C LYS A 21 -1.08 -7.40 7.13
N THR A 22 -0.93 -6.08 7.15
CA THR A 22 0.00 -5.37 8.02
C THR A 22 -0.68 -5.07 9.36
N ALA A 23 0.04 -5.25 10.46
CA ALA A 23 -0.45 -4.87 11.78
C ALA A 23 -0.76 -3.35 11.84
N PRO A 24 -1.87 -2.91 12.43
CA PRO A 24 -2.22 -1.49 12.52
C PRO A 24 -1.15 -0.63 13.19
N ALA A 25 -0.48 -1.19 14.20
CA ALA A 25 0.61 -0.50 14.91
C ALA A 25 1.80 -0.20 13.97
N ASP A 26 2.13 -1.11 13.07
CA ASP A 26 3.20 -0.91 12.09
C ASP A 26 2.81 0.14 11.04
N VAL A 27 1.55 0.11 10.58
CA VAL A 27 1.05 1.15 9.66
C VAL A 27 1.12 2.53 10.31
N ALA A 28 0.67 2.66 11.57
CA ALA A 28 0.70 3.92 12.30
C ALA A 28 2.12 4.44 12.49
N ARG A 29 3.06 3.55 12.84
CA ARG A 29 4.48 3.89 12.95
C ARG A 29 5.04 4.38 11.63
N LEU A 30 4.86 3.63 10.54
CA LEU A 30 5.35 4.01 9.21
C LEU A 30 4.73 5.30 8.68
N ALA A 31 3.45 5.55 8.99
CA ALA A 31 2.79 6.80 8.68
C ALA A 31 3.43 7.98 9.43
N ALA A 32 3.70 7.82 10.73
CA ALA A 32 4.36 8.85 11.52
C ALA A 32 5.80 9.11 11.03
N ASP A 33 6.56 8.05 10.75
CA ASP A 33 7.93 8.12 10.23
C ASP A 33 7.96 8.87 8.88
N GLY A 34 7.11 8.49 7.93
CA GLY A 34 7.05 9.13 6.61
C GLY A 34 6.60 10.60 6.67
N LEU A 35 5.71 10.96 7.59
CA LEU A 35 5.34 12.36 7.82
C LEU A 35 6.52 13.16 8.39
N ALA A 36 7.28 12.59 9.33
CA ALA A 36 8.47 13.25 9.89
C ALA A 36 9.57 13.44 8.85
N GLU A 37 9.69 12.54 7.88
CA GLU A 37 10.62 12.60 6.76
C GLU A 37 10.17 13.56 5.63
N GLY A 38 8.95 14.09 5.71
CA GLY A 38 8.40 14.97 4.68
C GLY A 38 8.01 14.24 3.39
N ALA A 39 7.71 12.94 3.48
CA ALA A 39 7.27 12.15 2.33
C ALA A 39 5.91 12.63 1.80
N TYR A 40 5.76 12.64 0.47
CA TYR A 40 4.48 12.94 -0.19
C TYR A 40 3.60 11.70 -0.35
N GLU A 41 4.21 10.52 -0.42
CA GLU A 41 3.53 9.22 -0.47
C GLU A 41 4.23 8.26 0.49
N ILE A 42 3.43 7.55 1.29
CA ILE A 42 3.88 6.55 2.26
C ILE A 42 3.26 5.22 1.84
N VAL A 43 4.09 4.26 1.44
CA VAL A 43 3.65 2.96 0.91
C VAL A 43 4.09 1.87 1.85
N VAL A 44 3.13 1.14 2.42
CA VAL A 44 3.39 0.29 3.60
C VAL A 44 3.78 -1.14 3.24
N ASP A 45 2.97 -1.81 2.43
CA ASP A 45 3.14 -3.22 2.07
C ASP A 45 3.61 -3.39 0.62
N ASP A 46 4.10 -4.60 0.34
CA ASP A 46 4.70 -4.92 -0.95
C ASP A 46 3.67 -4.95 -2.09
N VAL A 47 2.41 -5.31 -1.79
CA VAL A 47 1.33 -5.24 -2.78
C VAL A 47 1.14 -3.79 -3.22
N SER A 48 1.08 -2.86 -2.28
CA SER A 48 0.97 -1.42 -2.58
C SER A 48 2.17 -0.89 -3.35
N ARG A 49 3.39 -1.34 -3.02
CA ARG A 49 4.62 -0.96 -3.77
C ARG A 49 4.58 -1.48 -5.20
N GLN A 50 4.18 -2.74 -5.40
CA GLN A 50 4.06 -3.35 -6.72
C GLN A 50 3.02 -2.62 -7.57
N VAL A 51 1.83 -2.38 -7.03
CA VAL A 51 0.76 -1.65 -7.74
C VAL A 51 1.21 -0.25 -8.12
N LEU A 52 1.79 0.51 -7.19
CA LEU A 52 2.28 1.86 -7.48
C LEU A 52 3.34 1.85 -8.59
N SER A 53 4.27 0.88 -8.55
CA SER A 53 5.34 0.77 -9.55
C SER A 53 4.82 0.48 -10.97
N GLY A 54 3.75 -0.30 -11.09
CA GLY A 54 3.14 -0.64 -12.39
C GLY A 54 2.12 0.38 -12.89
N LEU A 55 1.52 1.19 -12.01
CA LEU A 55 0.39 2.06 -12.35
C LEU A 55 0.73 3.09 -13.42
N SER A 56 1.96 3.61 -13.42
CA SER A 56 2.43 4.58 -14.44
C SER A 56 2.64 3.95 -15.82
N GLY A 57 2.81 2.63 -15.90
CA GLY A 57 2.95 1.87 -17.15
C GLY A 57 1.63 1.52 -17.83
N GLY A 58 0.49 1.93 -17.27
CA GLY A 58 -0.84 1.64 -17.79
C GLY A 58 -1.30 0.20 -17.54
N VAL A 59 -2.45 -0.16 -18.14
CA VAL A 59 -3.12 -1.46 -17.89
C VAL A 59 -2.21 -2.65 -18.20
N ALA A 60 -1.45 -2.60 -19.29
CA ALA A 60 -0.57 -3.68 -19.70
C ALA A 60 0.59 -3.94 -18.71
N ALA A 61 1.04 -2.91 -17.97
CA ALA A 61 2.08 -3.07 -16.97
C ALA A 61 1.58 -3.73 -15.68
N LEU A 62 0.32 -3.48 -15.30
CA LEU A 62 -0.32 -4.13 -14.14
C LEU A 62 -0.82 -5.55 -14.47
N TYR A 63 -1.21 -5.79 -15.72
CA TYR A 63 -1.81 -7.05 -16.16
C TYR A 63 -1.14 -7.55 -17.45
N PRO A 64 0.13 -8.00 -17.39
CA PRO A 64 0.86 -8.48 -18.56
C PRO A 64 0.25 -9.74 -19.21
N GLN A 65 -0.66 -10.41 -18.51
CA GLN A 65 -1.40 -11.57 -18.99
C GLN A 65 -2.61 -11.22 -19.86
N LEU A 66 -3.01 -9.95 -19.96
CA LEU A 66 -4.11 -9.55 -20.84
C LEU A 66 -3.65 -9.57 -22.31
N PRO A 67 -4.53 -9.99 -23.24
CA PRO A 67 -4.22 -10.11 -24.66
C PRO A 67 -3.93 -8.76 -25.34
#